data_AF-A0A699K739-F1
#
_entry.id   AF-A0A699K739-F1
#
_cell.length_a   1.000
_cell.length_b   1.000
_cell.length_c   1.000
_cell.angle_alpha   90.00
_cell.angle_beta   90.00
_cell.angle_gamma   90.00
#
_symmetry.space_group_name_H-M   'P 1'
#
loop_
_entity.id
_entity.type
_entity.pdbx_description
1 polymer ?
#
loop_
_entity_poly.entity_id
_entity_poly.type
_entity_poly.pdbx_seq_one_letter_code
_entity_poly.pdbx_strand_id
1 'polypeptide(L)'
;MYDQQRDNHADFQHCLFACFFSQVKPRSVAQALDNPSWVDAMQEEMQYFKFQNVWVFVDFLEGKYAIGTKWILTNKRDTKGIVVRNKARLVAQGHRQEEGIDYDEVFAPMDVKSAFLYERIDDEVYVTQPKGFVDPQHPKKVYKVVKALYGLYQAPRAWYTTLSTFLLKHGYRRGTIDKTLFLKKNNRDIILVQVYVDDIIFRSTKKAWCVEFEVLIKGEFQMSAMGELTFFLGLQVQRRPYGIFINQDKNV
;
A
#
# COMPACT_ATOMS: atom_id res chain seq x y z
N MET A 1 -23.57 -32.73 -37.36
CA MET A 1 -22.20 -32.35 -36.98
C MET A 1 -22.31 -31.73 -35.59
N TYR A 2 -21.54 -32.21 -34.61
CA TYR A 2 -21.64 -31.71 -33.24
C TYR A 2 -20.86 -30.41 -33.09
N ASP A 3 -21.50 -29.39 -32.52
CA ASP A 3 -20.84 -28.17 -32.10
C ASP A 3 -19.95 -28.48 -30.88
N GLN A 4 -18.63 -28.36 -31.04
CA GLN A 4 -17.73 -28.45 -29.90
C GLN A 4 -17.67 -27.09 -29.21
N GLN A 5 -18.46 -26.93 -28.14
CA GLN A 5 -18.17 -25.94 -27.11
C GLN A 5 -16.73 -26.17 -26.60
N ARG A 6 -15.81 -25.31 -27.04
CA ARG A 6 -14.53 -25.13 -26.34
C ARG A 6 -14.82 -24.33 -25.07
N ASP A 7 -15.30 -25.01 -24.04
CA ASP A 7 -15.29 -24.43 -22.70
C ASP A 7 -13.82 -24.13 -22.33
N ASN A 8 -13.56 -22.86 -22.06
CA ASN A 8 -12.23 -22.37 -21.73
C ASN A 8 -11.78 -23.02 -20.41
N HIS A 9 -10.86 -23.98 -20.51
CA HIS A 9 -10.23 -24.65 -19.36
C HIS A 9 -9.59 -23.66 -18.37
N ALA A 10 -9.23 -22.45 -18.84
CA ALA A 10 -8.78 -21.33 -18.02
C ALA A 10 -9.91 -20.64 -17.23
N ASP A 11 -11.06 -20.34 -17.87
CA ASP A 11 -12.21 -19.76 -17.16
C ASP A 11 -12.76 -20.74 -16.09
N PHE A 12 -12.73 -22.05 -16.38
CA PHE A 12 -13.13 -23.07 -15.40
C PHE A 12 -12.21 -23.12 -14.16
N GLN A 13 -10.88 -23.02 -14.36
CA GLN A 13 -9.93 -22.91 -13.25
C GLN A 13 -10.05 -21.57 -12.49
N HIS A 14 -10.34 -20.47 -13.17
CA HIS A 14 -10.62 -19.18 -12.52
C HIS A 14 -11.91 -19.22 -11.66
N CYS A 15 -12.98 -19.85 -12.14
CA CYS A 15 -14.20 -20.06 -11.37
C CYS A 15 -13.97 -20.94 -10.13
N LEU A 16 -13.18 -22.02 -10.25
CA LEU A 16 -12.79 -22.86 -9.12
C LEU A 16 -12.00 -22.08 -8.07
N PHE A 17 -11.10 -21.17 -8.48
CA PHE A 17 -10.35 -20.34 -7.53
C PHE A 17 -11.22 -19.30 -6.80
N ALA A 18 -12.26 -18.78 -7.47
CA ALA A 18 -13.20 -17.84 -6.85
C ALA A 18 -14.00 -18.45 -5.68
N CYS A 19 -14.19 -19.77 -5.66
CA CYS A 19 -14.84 -20.47 -4.54
C CYS A 19 -14.04 -20.44 -3.23
N PHE A 20 -12.71 -20.24 -3.28
CA PHE A 20 -11.86 -20.13 -2.09
C PHE A 20 -11.83 -18.73 -1.49
N PHE A 21 -12.38 -17.73 -2.20
CA PHE A 21 -12.44 -16.34 -1.74
C PHE A 21 -13.85 -15.93 -1.31
N SER A 22 -13.94 -15.21 -0.20
CA SER A 22 -15.18 -14.68 0.30
C SER A 22 -15.70 -13.58 -0.62
N GLN A 23 -16.77 -13.87 -1.37
CA GLN A 23 -17.36 -12.94 -2.34
C GLN A 23 -17.99 -11.70 -1.67
N VAL A 24 -18.35 -11.82 -0.38
CA VAL A 24 -18.94 -10.76 0.43
C VAL A 24 -17.87 -10.03 1.24
N LYS A 25 -17.91 -8.69 1.23
CA LYS A 25 -17.09 -7.87 2.12
C LYS A 25 -17.73 -7.82 3.51
N PRO A 26 -17.04 -8.22 4.59
CA PRO A 26 -17.56 -8.20 5.95
C PRO A 26 -17.74 -6.76 6.43
N ARG A 27 -18.78 -6.52 7.21
CA ARG A 27 -19.11 -5.19 7.76
C ARG A 27 -18.44 -4.92 9.10
N SER A 28 -17.97 -5.96 9.78
CA SER A 28 -17.25 -5.89 11.05
C SER A 28 -16.07 -6.86 11.08
N VAL A 29 -15.14 -6.66 12.02
CA VAL A 29 -14.03 -7.61 12.24
C VAL A 29 -14.54 -8.95 12.75
N ALA A 30 -15.62 -9.00 13.54
CA ALA A 30 -16.22 -10.26 13.98
C ALA A 30 -16.65 -11.13 12.77
N GLN A 31 -17.42 -10.55 11.83
CA GLN A 31 -17.81 -11.23 10.58
C GLN A 31 -16.64 -11.64 9.68
N ALA A 32 -15.48 -11.00 9.84
CA ALA A 32 -14.26 -11.39 9.14
C ALA A 32 -13.57 -12.58 9.82
N LEU A 33 -13.57 -12.63 11.16
CA LEU A 33 -13.02 -13.74 11.93
C LEU A 33 -13.87 -15.02 11.81
N ASP A 34 -15.17 -14.89 11.57
CA ASP A 34 -16.08 -16.01 11.28
C ASP A 34 -15.87 -16.64 9.88
N ASN A 35 -14.97 -16.09 9.05
CA ASN A 35 -14.77 -16.50 7.66
C ASN A 35 -13.30 -16.86 7.37
N PRO A 36 -12.97 -18.12 7.03
CA PRO A 36 -11.58 -18.56 6.82
C PRO A 36 -10.79 -17.69 5.82
N SER A 37 -11.35 -17.36 4.66
CA SER A 37 -10.68 -16.56 3.62
C SER A 37 -10.27 -15.16 4.10
N TRP A 38 -10.94 -14.63 5.14
CA TRP A 38 -10.58 -13.36 5.78
C TRP A 38 -9.60 -13.54 6.92
N VAL A 39 -9.71 -14.60 7.71
CA VAL A 39 -8.70 -14.97 8.72
C VAL A 39 -7.35 -15.19 8.05
N ASP A 40 -7.30 -15.92 6.94
CA ASP A 40 -6.08 -16.17 6.15
C ASP A 40 -5.47 -14.84 5.66
N ALA A 41 -6.28 -13.96 5.06
CA ALA A 41 -5.84 -12.66 4.60
C ALA A 41 -5.33 -11.74 5.73
N MET A 42 -5.88 -11.85 6.95
CA MET A 42 -5.40 -11.15 8.14
C MET A 42 -4.11 -11.77 8.71
N GLN A 43 -3.99 -13.11 8.65
CA GLN A 43 -2.77 -13.84 9.03
C GLN A 43 -1.60 -13.53 8.08
N GLU A 44 -1.82 -13.46 6.76
CA GLU A 44 -0.80 -13.04 5.77
C GLU A 44 -0.16 -11.70 6.18
N GLU A 45 -0.98 -10.70 6.52
CA GLU A 45 -0.50 -9.37 6.92
C GLU A 45 0.29 -9.43 8.25
N MET A 46 -0.21 -10.16 9.25
CA MET A 46 0.49 -10.32 10.54
C MET A 46 1.83 -11.07 10.40
N GLN A 47 1.88 -12.08 9.53
CA GLN A 47 3.11 -12.80 9.20
C GLN A 47 4.09 -11.90 8.46
N TYR A 48 3.62 -11.05 7.54
CA TYR A 48 4.45 -10.07 6.84
C TYR A 48 5.09 -9.06 7.80
N PHE A 49 4.34 -8.50 8.75
CA PHE A 49 4.89 -7.60 9.78
C PHE A 49 5.94 -8.28 10.66
N LYS A 50 5.72 -9.55 11.03
CA LYS A 50 6.69 -10.35 11.78
C LYS A 50 7.97 -10.59 10.96
N PHE A 51 7.84 -11.01 9.71
CA PHE A 51 8.97 -11.24 8.80
C PHE A 51 9.79 -9.96 8.55
N GLN A 52 9.11 -8.83 8.38
CA GLN A 52 9.74 -7.52 8.17
C GLN A 52 10.25 -6.85 9.45
N ASN A 53 10.05 -7.45 10.63
CA ASN A 53 10.37 -6.87 11.94
C ASN A 53 9.80 -5.45 12.12
N VAL A 54 8.52 -5.27 11.76
CA VAL A 54 7.84 -3.96 11.81
C VAL A 54 7.60 -3.49 13.26
N TRP A 55 7.51 -4.42 14.20
CA TRP A 55 7.32 -4.13 15.62
C TRP A 55 7.97 -5.20 16.51
N VAL A 56 8.06 -4.90 17.81
CA VAL A 56 8.43 -5.85 18.87
C VAL A 56 7.29 -5.94 19.87
N PHE A 57 6.97 -7.15 20.34
CA PHE A 57 5.96 -7.38 21.36
C PHE A 57 6.54 -7.12 22.74
N VAL A 58 5.95 -6.19 23.50
CA VAL A 58 6.52 -5.68 24.76
C VAL A 58 5.45 -5.51 25.83
N ASP A 59 5.87 -5.54 27.09
CA ASP A 59 5.07 -5.10 28.22
C ASP A 59 4.78 -3.59 28.12
N PHE A 60 3.55 -3.21 28.43
CA PHE A 60 3.12 -1.83 28.38
C PHE A 60 3.50 -1.12 29.68
N LEU A 61 4.42 -0.15 29.58
CA LEU A 61 4.90 0.63 30.71
C LEU A 61 3.87 1.70 31.10
N GLU A 62 3.70 1.93 32.41
CA GLU A 62 2.82 2.97 32.92
C GLU A 62 3.29 4.37 32.46
N GLY A 63 2.33 5.25 32.14
CA GLY A 63 2.58 6.61 31.67
C GLY A 63 2.80 6.79 30.16
N LYS A 64 2.77 5.71 29.36
CA LYS A 64 2.77 5.78 27.88
C LYS A 64 1.35 5.65 27.31
N TYR A 65 1.18 6.01 26.04
CA TYR A 65 -0.07 5.79 25.27
C TYR A 65 0.17 4.74 24.18
N ALA A 66 -0.85 3.92 23.89
CA ALA A 66 -0.84 2.97 22.79
C ALA A 66 -1.95 3.30 21.80
N ILE A 67 -1.56 3.56 20.54
CA ILE A 67 -2.47 3.92 19.47
C ILE A 67 -3.32 2.71 19.07
N GLY A 68 -4.64 2.92 18.96
CA GLY A 68 -5.56 1.87 18.53
C GLY A 68 -5.22 1.32 17.13
N THR A 69 -5.42 0.03 16.90
CA THR A 69 -5.27 -0.59 15.57
C THR A 69 -6.62 -0.94 14.94
N LYS A 70 -6.70 -0.81 13.62
CA LYS A 70 -7.93 -1.05 12.83
C LYS A 70 -7.63 -1.87 11.60
N TRP A 71 -8.49 -2.86 11.34
CA TRP A 71 -8.47 -3.63 10.09
C TRP A 71 -9.23 -2.90 8.98
N ILE A 72 -8.62 -2.79 7.81
CA ILE A 72 -9.22 -2.32 6.57
C ILE A 72 -9.37 -3.51 5.62
N LEU A 73 -10.60 -3.92 5.37
CA LEU A 73 -10.94 -5.14 4.63
C LEU A 73 -11.51 -4.78 3.25
N THR A 74 -10.95 -5.36 2.18
CA THR A 74 -11.29 -5.03 0.78
C THR A 74 -11.28 -6.27 -0.11
N ASN A 75 -12.37 -6.48 -0.85
CA ASN A 75 -12.36 -7.43 -1.96
C ASN A 75 -11.77 -6.77 -3.19
N LYS A 76 -10.67 -7.31 -3.71
CA LYS A 76 -10.17 -6.96 -5.04
C LYS A 76 -10.90 -7.79 -6.08
N ARG A 77 -11.51 -7.10 -7.03
CA ARG A 77 -12.26 -7.67 -8.15
C ARG A 77 -11.48 -7.49 -9.44
N ASP A 78 -11.65 -8.41 -10.38
CA ASP A 78 -11.15 -8.26 -11.75
C ASP A 78 -12.08 -7.36 -12.60
N THR A 79 -11.76 -7.24 -13.89
CA THR A 79 -12.57 -6.50 -14.87
C THR A 79 -13.92 -7.16 -15.18
N LYS A 80 -14.12 -8.44 -14.81
CA LYS A 80 -15.41 -9.16 -14.90
C LYS A 80 -16.23 -9.03 -13.61
N GLY A 81 -15.71 -8.35 -12.58
CA GLY A 81 -16.36 -8.17 -11.27
C GLY A 81 -16.17 -9.33 -10.29
N ILE A 82 -15.42 -10.37 -10.66
CA ILE A 82 -15.17 -11.58 -9.86
C ILE A 82 -14.15 -11.24 -8.76
N VAL A 83 -14.37 -11.68 -7.51
CA VAL A 83 -13.39 -11.48 -6.44
C VAL A 83 -12.18 -12.40 -6.68
N VAL A 84 -11.03 -11.77 -6.94
CA VAL A 84 -9.74 -12.44 -7.18
C VAL A 84 -8.81 -12.44 -5.96
N ARG A 85 -9.11 -11.64 -4.94
CA ARG A 85 -8.40 -11.66 -3.64
C ARG A 85 -9.20 -10.96 -2.53
N ASN A 86 -9.33 -11.61 -1.37
CA ASN A 86 -9.62 -10.92 -0.11
C ASN A 86 -8.34 -10.23 0.37
N LYS A 87 -8.39 -8.92 0.63
CA LYS A 87 -7.24 -8.16 1.14
C LYS A 87 -7.58 -7.53 2.49
N ALA A 88 -6.87 -7.97 3.53
CA ALA A 88 -6.78 -7.23 4.78
C ALA A 88 -5.61 -6.24 4.73
N ARG A 89 -5.69 -5.20 5.56
CA ARG A 89 -4.60 -4.32 5.95
C ARG A 89 -4.79 -3.93 7.40
N LEU A 90 -3.71 -3.84 8.17
CA LEU A 90 -3.75 -3.22 9.49
C LEU A 90 -3.25 -1.77 9.41
N VAL A 91 -3.98 -0.87 10.05
CA VAL A 91 -3.60 0.55 10.19
C VAL A 91 -3.61 0.96 11.66
N ALA A 92 -2.68 1.81 12.06
CA ALA A 92 -2.77 2.60 13.28
C ALA A 92 -3.86 3.66 13.14
N GLN A 93 -4.53 3.99 14.23
CA GLN A 93 -5.52 5.05 14.30
C GLN A 93 -4.87 6.40 14.69
N GLY A 94 -3.86 6.84 13.93
CA GLY A 94 -3.06 8.03 14.22
C GLY A 94 -3.84 9.36 14.21
N HIS A 95 -5.11 9.36 13.74
CA HIS A 95 -6.05 10.49 13.91
C HIS A 95 -6.36 10.88 15.38
N ARG A 96 -5.71 10.24 16.37
CA ARG A 96 -5.78 10.55 17.80
C ARG A 96 -4.48 11.11 18.38
N GLN A 97 -3.48 11.39 17.53
CA GLN A 97 -2.23 12.01 17.94
C GLN A 97 -2.41 13.54 17.96
N GLU A 98 -1.86 14.21 18.97
CA GLU A 98 -2.12 15.63 19.24
C GLU A 98 -0.95 16.52 18.79
N GLU A 99 -1.26 17.55 18.00
CA GLU A 99 -0.29 18.54 17.50
C GLU A 99 0.34 19.32 18.67
N GLY A 100 1.67 19.43 18.69
CA GLY A 100 2.43 20.05 19.79
C GLY A 100 2.65 19.17 21.04
N ILE A 101 2.15 17.94 21.06
CA ILE A 101 2.48 16.90 22.06
C ILE A 101 3.19 15.74 21.38
N ASP A 102 2.55 15.24 20.33
CA ASP A 102 3.08 14.18 19.49
C ASP A 102 4.00 14.77 18.41
N TYR A 103 3.52 15.73 17.56
CA TYR A 103 4.30 16.27 16.41
C TYR A 103 3.92 17.71 15.99
N ASP A 104 4.78 18.33 15.16
CA ASP A 104 4.72 19.77 14.81
C ASP A 104 4.05 20.14 13.47
N GLU A 105 3.78 19.20 12.54
CA GLU A 105 3.12 19.49 11.25
C GLU A 105 2.26 18.30 10.75
N VAL A 106 1.12 18.59 10.12
CA VAL A 106 0.09 17.59 9.73
C VAL A 106 -0.01 17.37 8.21
N PHE A 107 0.09 16.11 7.76
CA PHE A 107 -0.16 15.69 6.37
C PHE A 107 -1.03 14.42 6.29
N ALA A 108 -1.96 14.34 5.33
CA ALA A 108 -2.95 13.25 5.21
C ALA A 108 -2.61 12.21 4.10
N PRO A 109 -2.70 10.87 4.34
CA PRO A 109 -2.20 9.84 3.39
C PRO A 109 -3.19 8.82 2.77
N MET A 110 -2.77 8.17 1.65
CA MET A 110 -3.26 6.92 1.00
C MET A 110 -2.29 6.56 -0.18
N ASP A 111 -2.11 5.32 -0.71
CA ASP A 111 -2.44 3.93 -0.26
C ASP A 111 -1.46 2.84 -0.88
N VAL A 112 -0.14 3.04 -0.96
CA VAL A 112 0.78 2.04 -1.57
C VAL A 112 0.90 0.78 -0.71
N LYS A 113 1.23 -0.35 -1.34
CA LYS A 113 1.17 -1.70 -0.74
C LYS A 113 2.13 -1.99 0.41
N SER A 114 3.29 -1.32 0.49
CA SER A 114 4.34 -1.69 1.44
C SER A 114 5.34 -0.58 1.81
N ALA A 115 5.24 0.61 1.21
CA ALA A 115 6.21 1.71 1.25
C ALA A 115 6.75 2.05 2.65
N PHE A 116 5.85 2.17 3.62
CA PHE A 116 6.20 2.58 4.99
C PHE A 116 6.97 1.50 5.78
N LEU A 117 6.75 0.22 5.45
CA LEU A 117 7.24 -0.93 6.22
C LEU A 117 8.74 -1.25 6.00
N TYR A 118 9.46 -0.36 5.29
CA TYR A 118 10.90 -0.41 5.10
C TYR A 118 11.63 0.47 6.13
N GLU A 119 11.07 1.63 6.43
CA GLU A 119 11.76 2.66 7.21
C GLU A 119 11.58 2.49 8.70
N ARG A 120 12.68 2.68 9.44
CA ARG A 120 12.61 2.76 10.90
C ARG A 120 12.00 4.08 11.31
N ILE A 121 11.26 4.07 12.41
CA ILE A 121 10.86 5.29 13.10
C ILE A 121 11.80 5.51 14.29
N ASP A 122 12.26 6.75 14.44
CA ASP A 122 13.03 7.16 15.63
C ASP A 122 12.10 7.42 16.83
N ASP A 123 10.84 7.78 16.55
CA ASP A 123 9.80 8.04 17.54
C ASP A 123 9.37 6.77 18.28
N GLU A 124 9.20 6.87 19.60
CA GLU A 124 8.72 5.76 20.42
C GLU A 124 7.19 5.61 20.33
N VAL A 125 6.73 4.90 19.30
CA VAL A 125 5.31 4.63 19.07
C VAL A 125 4.92 3.22 19.53
N TYR A 126 3.81 3.12 20.27
CA TYR A 126 3.17 1.84 20.64
C TYR A 126 1.81 1.71 19.96
N VAL A 127 1.45 0.50 19.55
CA VAL A 127 0.12 0.18 19.00
C VAL A 127 -0.54 -1.00 19.72
N THR A 128 -1.85 -0.94 19.88
CA THR A 128 -2.64 -1.99 20.54
C THR A 128 -2.68 -3.26 19.68
N GLN A 129 -2.77 -4.43 20.33
CA GLN A 129 -2.94 -5.70 19.63
C GLN A 129 -4.19 -5.67 18.71
N PRO A 130 -4.12 -6.24 17.48
CA PRO A 130 -5.25 -6.22 16.56
C PRO A 130 -6.43 -6.99 17.11
N LYS A 131 -7.65 -6.51 16.85
CA LYS A 131 -8.87 -7.29 17.13
C LYS A 131 -8.82 -8.62 16.37
N GLY A 132 -9.04 -9.72 17.10
CA GLY A 132 -8.89 -11.10 16.60
C GLY A 132 -7.49 -11.71 16.77
N PHE A 133 -6.49 -10.91 17.15
CA PHE A 133 -5.08 -11.31 17.26
C PHE A 133 -4.48 -10.87 18.61
N VAL A 134 -5.30 -10.88 19.67
CA VAL A 134 -4.86 -10.59 21.04
C VAL A 134 -4.34 -11.88 21.67
N ASP A 135 -3.13 -11.85 22.21
CA ASP A 135 -2.52 -12.95 22.98
C ASP A 135 -3.35 -13.22 24.25
N PRO A 136 -3.95 -14.42 24.42
CA PRO A 136 -4.75 -14.74 25.60
C PRO A 136 -3.95 -14.80 26.92
N GLN A 137 -2.65 -15.09 26.85
CA GLN A 137 -1.74 -15.09 28.00
C GLN A 137 -1.24 -13.69 28.32
N HIS A 138 -1.16 -12.81 27.31
CA HIS A 138 -0.65 -11.45 27.42
C HIS A 138 -1.60 -10.37 26.88
N PRO A 139 -2.86 -10.28 27.35
CA PRO A 139 -3.86 -9.39 26.77
C PRO A 139 -3.55 -7.89 26.95
N LYS A 140 -2.66 -7.54 27.89
CA LYS A 140 -2.21 -6.17 28.16
C LYS A 140 -0.92 -5.76 27.45
N LYS A 141 -0.21 -6.69 26.79
CA LYS A 141 1.00 -6.35 26.02
C LYS A 141 0.64 -5.54 24.79
N VAL A 142 1.61 -4.79 24.27
CA VAL A 142 1.47 -3.94 23.09
C VAL A 142 2.59 -4.23 22.10
N TYR A 143 2.45 -3.69 20.89
CA TYR A 143 3.52 -3.71 19.90
C TYR A 143 4.24 -2.36 19.92
N LYS A 144 5.53 -2.33 20.27
CA LYS A 144 6.39 -1.17 20.01
C LYS A 144 6.74 -1.18 18.52
N VAL A 145 6.32 -0.14 17.81
CA VAL A 145 6.56 0.01 16.39
C VAL A 145 8.04 0.32 16.17
N VAL A 146 8.68 -0.44 15.29
CA VAL A 146 10.09 -0.26 14.88
C VAL A 146 10.15 0.35 13.49
N LYS A 147 9.19 0.03 12.63
CA LYS A 147 9.09 0.56 11.27
C LYS A 147 7.75 1.21 10.99
N ALA A 148 7.72 2.22 10.14
CA ALA A 148 6.54 3.05 9.93
C ALA A 148 5.32 2.22 9.47
N LEU A 149 4.25 2.27 10.24
CA LEU A 149 2.98 1.58 9.99
C LEU A 149 1.98 2.53 9.30
N TYR A 150 1.07 1.97 8.49
CA TYR A 150 -0.04 2.73 7.90
C TYR A 150 -0.87 3.48 8.94
N GLY A 151 -1.31 4.69 8.60
CA GLY A 151 -2.17 5.50 9.47
C GLY A 151 -1.44 6.21 10.60
N LEU A 152 -0.11 6.04 10.70
CA LEU A 152 0.79 6.93 11.44
C LEU A 152 1.14 8.16 10.57
N TYR A 153 1.17 9.36 11.15
CA TYR A 153 1.47 10.60 10.40
C TYR A 153 2.97 10.73 10.01
N GLN A 154 3.94 10.08 10.69
CA GLN A 154 5.35 10.10 10.21
C GLN A 154 5.52 9.27 8.94
N ALA A 155 4.68 8.28 8.71
CA ALA A 155 4.91 7.28 7.66
C ALA A 155 5.07 7.91 6.26
N PRO A 156 4.21 8.85 5.80
CA PRO A 156 4.41 9.61 4.56
C PRO A 156 5.75 10.34 4.47
N ARG A 157 6.18 10.99 5.56
CA ARG A 157 7.43 11.77 5.60
C ARG A 157 8.65 10.87 5.55
N ALA A 158 8.65 9.75 6.28
CA ALA A 158 9.72 8.77 6.27
C ALA A 158 9.91 8.19 4.87
N TRP A 159 8.82 7.69 4.26
CA TRP A 159 8.83 7.17 2.90
C TRP A 159 9.34 8.17 1.86
N TYR A 160 8.80 9.38 1.85
CA TYR A 160 9.25 10.41 0.91
C TYR A 160 10.74 10.77 1.10
N THR A 161 11.22 10.82 2.35
CA THR A 161 12.64 11.08 2.65
C THR A 161 13.53 9.99 2.05
N THR A 162 13.17 8.72 2.22
CA THR A 162 13.92 7.58 1.67
C THR A 162 13.88 7.54 0.16
N LEU A 163 12.68 7.55 -0.45
CA LEU A 163 12.53 7.51 -1.89
C LEU A 163 13.25 8.68 -2.55
N SER A 164 13.14 9.89 -1.98
CA SER A 164 13.84 11.05 -2.51
C SER A 164 15.36 10.94 -2.40
N THR A 165 15.89 10.38 -1.30
CA THR A 165 17.33 10.14 -1.11
C THR A 165 17.85 9.09 -2.09
N PHE A 166 17.10 8.00 -2.27
CA PHE A 166 17.37 6.95 -3.25
C PHE A 166 17.40 7.50 -4.69
N LEU A 167 16.42 8.32 -5.08
CA LEU A 167 16.36 8.93 -6.41
C LEU A 167 17.54 9.90 -6.64
N LEU A 168 17.87 10.74 -5.65
CA LEU A 168 19.03 11.63 -5.71
C LEU A 168 20.35 10.85 -5.89
N LYS A 169 20.54 9.76 -5.12
CA LYS A 169 21.68 8.85 -5.24
C LYS A 169 21.81 8.23 -6.66
N HIS A 170 20.70 7.99 -7.33
CA HIS A 170 20.66 7.46 -8.71
C HIS A 170 20.67 8.53 -9.81
N GLY A 171 21.04 9.76 -9.47
CA GLY A 171 21.27 10.86 -10.42
C GLY A 171 20.01 11.55 -10.92
N TYR A 172 18.88 11.38 -10.23
CA TYR A 172 17.73 12.26 -10.42
C TYR A 172 17.98 13.58 -9.69
N ARG A 173 17.34 14.66 -10.15
CA ARG A 173 17.34 15.97 -9.50
C ARG A 173 15.93 16.28 -9.02
N ARG A 174 15.79 16.78 -7.80
CA ARG A 174 14.52 17.25 -7.26
C ARG A 174 14.14 18.59 -7.91
N GLY A 175 12.85 18.83 -8.13
CA GLY A 175 12.34 20.09 -8.66
C GLY A 175 12.64 21.29 -7.76
N THR A 176 12.78 22.45 -8.38
CA THR A 176 13.01 23.72 -7.68
C THR A 176 11.74 24.23 -7.03
N ILE A 177 10.63 24.24 -7.79
CA ILE A 177 9.29 24.66 -7.36
C ILE A 177 8.61 23.49 -6.64
N ASP A 178 8.21 22.45 -7.37
CA ASP A 178 7.64 21.24 -6.80
C ASP A 178 8.75 20.30 -6.30
N LYS A 179 8.76 20.05 -4.98
CA LYS A 179 9.73 19.13 -4.35
C LYS A 179 9.41 17.66 -4.60
N THR A 180 8.16 17.35 -4.93
CA THR A 180 7.69 15.97 -5.16
C THR A 180 7.90 15.51 -6.61
N LEU A 181 8.25 16.44 -7.50
CA LEU A 181 8.74 16.16 -8.86
C LEU A 181 10.26 15.91 -8.86
N PHE A 182 10.68 14.85 -9.55
CA PHE A 182 12.08 14.50 -9.83
C PHE A 182 12.29 14.38 -11.34
N LEU A 183 13.49 14.73 -11.81
CA LEU A 183 13.84 14.69 -13.22
C LEU A 183 15.26 14.19 -13.44
N LYS A 184 15.46 13.41 -14.50
CA LYS A 184 16.77 12.99 -15.01
C LYS A 184 16.76 13.19 -16.53
N LYS A 185 17.80 13.85 -17.06
CA LYS A 185 17.87 14.20 -18.48
C LYS A 185 19.30 14.11 -19.02
N ASN A 186 19.41 13.92 -20.32
CA ASN A 186 20.62 14.16 -21.10
C ASN A 186 20.33 15.27 -22.15
N ASN A 187 21.13 15.36 -23.21
CA ASN A 187 20.99 16.40 -24.24
C ASN A 187 19.78 16.20 -25.19
N ARG A 188 19.10 15.05 -25.15
CA ARG A 188 17.97 14.69 -26.03
C ARG A 188 16.74 14.18 -25.28
N ASP A 189 16.96 13.41 -24.23
CA ASP A 189 15.94 12.67 -23.50
C ASP A 189 15.74 13.18 -22.07
N ILE A 190 14.51 13.07 -21.59
CA ILE A 190 14.11 13.38 -20.21
C ILE A 190 13.18 12.29 -19.67
N ILE A 191 13.40 11.90 -18.42
CA ILE A 191 12.42 11.21 -17.58
C ILE A 191 11.98 12.13 -16.44
N LEU A 192 10.67 12.24 -16.26
CA LEU A 192 10.00 12.89 -15.15
C LEU A 192 9.44 11.81 -14.22
N VAL A 193 9.54 12.02 -12.92
CA VAL A 193 9.04 11.14 -11.87
C VAL A 193 8.30 12.01 -10.86
N GLN A 194 6.98 11.91 -10.78
CA GLN A 194 6.17 12.58 -9.76
C GLN A 194 5.89 11.58 -8.64
N VAL A 195 6.24 11.94 -7.42
CA VAL A 195 5.82 11.23 -6.20
C VAL A 195 4.59 11.94 -5.64
N TYR A 196 3.55 11.22 -5.24
CA TYR A 196 2.44 11.78 -4.48
C TYR A 196 2.08 10.85 -3.33
N VAL A 197 2.53 11.21 -2.13
CA VAL A 197 2.51 10.36 -0.92
C VAL A 197 3.14 8.99 -1.25
N ASP A 198 2.29 8.05 -1.61
CA ASP A 198 2.56 6.65 -1.90
C ASP A 198 2.76 6.39 -3.40
N ASP A 199 1.99 7.05 -4.27
CA ASP A 199 2.00 6.79 -5.70
C ASP A 199 3.22 7.40 -6.40
N ILE A 200 3.76 6.68 -7.38
CA ILE A 200 4.83 7.16 -8.27
C ILE A 200 4.33 7.13 -9.71
N ILE A 201 4.10 8.31 -10.31
CA ILE A 201 4.07 8.43 -11.78
C ILE A 201 5.49 8.60 -12.27
N PHE A 202 5.80 8.01 -13.41
CA PHE A 202 6.93 8.42 -14.22
C PHE A 202 6.59 8.39 -15.71
N ARG A 203 7.27 9.22 -16.48
CA ARG A 203 7.21 9.22 -17.95
C ARG A 203 8.54 9.67 -18.51
N SER A 204 9.02 8.95 -19.52
CA SER A 204 10.22 9.31 -20.29
C SER A 204 9.88 9.58 -21.75
N THR A 205 10.69 10.41 -22.42
CA THR A 205 10.74 10.48 -23.89
C THR A 205 11.29 9.19 -24.51
N LYS A 206 12.18 8.51 -23.79
CA LYS A 206 12.82 7.24 -24.19
C LYS A 206 12.22 6.07 -23.43
N LYS A 207 11.54 5.15 -24.13
CA LYS A 207 10.88 3.97 -23.52
C LYS A 207 11.84 3.10 -22.68
N ALA A 208 13.11 2.97 -23.10
CA ALA A 208 14.12 2.24 -22.34
C ALA A 208 14.29 2.76 -20.91
N TRP A 209 14.26 4.08 -20.69
CA TRP A 209 14.38 4.68 -19.36
C TRP A 209 13.17 4.40 -18.46
N CYS A 210 11.98 4.17 -19.01
CA CYS A 210 10.86 3.69 -18.22
C CYS A 210 11.14 2.28 -17.67
N VAL A 211 11.66 1.38 -18.51
CA VAL A 211 12.02 0.00 -18.11
C VAL A 211 13.18 0.01 -17.11
N GLU A 212 14.22 0.81 -17.37
CA GLU A 212 15.35 1.00 -16.44
C GLU A 212 14.88 1.53 -15.08
N PHE A 213 13.95 2.50 -15.06
CA PHE A 213 13.37 3.03 -13.81
C PHE A 213 12.53 1.98 -13.07
N GLU A 214 11.70 1.20 -13.77
CA GLU A 214 10.95 0.11 -13.17
C GLU A 214 11.86 -0.94 -12.52
N VAL A 215 12.93 -1.34 -13.20
CA VAL A 215 13.91 -2.31 -12.67
C VAL A 215 14.64 -1.73 -11.47
N LEU A 216 15.09 -0.47 -11.56
CA LEU A 216 15.76 0.23 -10.47
C LEU A 216 14.89 0.29 -9.20
N ILE A 217 13.64 0.72 -9.34
CA ILE A 217 12.72 0.90 -8.21
C ILE A 217 12.26 -0.44 -7.62
N LYS A 218 11.97 -1.44 -8.46
CA LYS A 218 11.62 -2.80 -7.99
C LYS A 218 12.80 -3.54 -7.35
N GLY A 219 14.03 -3.14 -7.65
CA GLY A 219 15.24 -3.69 -7.03
C GLY A 219 15.43 -3.26 -5.58
N GLU A 220 14.99 -2.04 -5.22
CA GLU A 220 15.08 -1.50 -3.86
C GLU A 220 13.79 -1.74 -3.06
N PHE A 221 12.62 -1.53 -3.68
CA PHE A 221 11.32 -1.51 -3.01
C PHE A 221 10.40 -2.61 -3.56
N GLN A 222 9.75 -3.41 -2.69
CA GLN A 222 8.76 -4.41 -3.14
C GLN A 222 7.47 -3.73 -3.62
N MET A 223 7.45 -3.32 -4.88
CA MET A 223 6.29 -2.73 -5.55
C MET A 223 5.55 -3.77 -6.39
N SER A 224 4.22 -3.65 -6.50
CA SER A 224 3.48 -4.42 -7.50
C SER A 224 3.75 -3.93 -8.93
N ALA A 225 3.54 -4.80 -9.90
CA ALA A 225 3.76 -4.52 -11.32
C ALA A 225 3.15 -3.17 -11.74
N MET A 226 3.99 -2.32 -12.32
CA MET A 226 3.60 -1.05 -12.91
C MET A 226 3.05 -1.36 -14.31
N GLY A 227 1.72 -1.30 -14.45
CA GLY A 227 1.07 -1.39 -15.76
C GLY A 227 1.10 -0.04 -16.50
N GLU A 228 0.49 0.03 -17.68
CA GLU A 228 0.19 1.34 -18.27
C GLU A 228 -0.70 2.16 -17.32
N LEU A 229 -0.47 3.47 -17.29
CA LEU A 229 -1.20 4.40 -16.43
C LEU A 229 -2.68 4.47 -16.84
N THR A 230 -3.47 3.56 -16.27
CA THR A 230 -4.92 3.44 -16.42
C THR A 230 -5.68 4.13 -15.31
N PHE A 231 -5.03 4.36 -14.15
CA PHE A 231 -5.55 5.12 -13.02
C PHE A 231 -4.45 5.92 -12.32
N PHE A 232 -4.78 7.09 -11.78
CA PHE A 232 -3.93 7.91 -10.90
C PHE A 232 -4.79 8.75 -9.95
N LEU A 233 -4.49 8.79 -8.65
CA LEU A 233 -5.29 9.52 -7.64
C LEU A 233 -6.80 9.19 -7.68
N GLY A 234 -7.17 7.96 -8.06
CA GLY A 234 -8.56 7.55 -8.26
C GLY A 234 -9.21 8.04 -9.57
N LEU A 235 -8.49 8.80 -10.40
CA LEU A 235 -8.91 9.21 -11.75
C LEU A 235 -8.51 8.13 -12.75
N GLN A 236 -9.45 7.64 -13.56
CA GLN A 236 -9.15 6.78 -14.70
C GLN A 236 -8.47 7.60 -15.79
N VAL A 237 -7.32 7.13 -16.29
CA VAL A 237 -6.58 7.75 -17.39
C VAL A 237 -6.66 6.85 -18.61
N GLN A 238 -7.29 7.34 -19.68
CA GLN A 238 -7.39 6.65 -20.96
C GLN A 238 -6.57 7.41 -22.01
N ARG A 239 -5.53 6.78 -22.57
CA ARG A 239 -4.88 7.28 -23.78
C ARG A 239 -5.75 7.02 -25.00
N ARG A 240 -6.02 8.07 -25.78
CA ARG A 240 -6.70 8.00 -27.08
C ARG A 240 -5.77 8.60 -28.16
N PRO A 241 -5.97 8.31 -29.46
CA PRO A 241 -5.13 8.87 -30.52
C PRO A 241 -5.06 10.41 -30.53
N TYR A 242 -6.11 11.07 -30.04
CA TYR A 242 -6.27 12.53 -30.03
C TYR A 242 -5.93 13.20 -28.69
N GLY A 243 -5.48 12.45 -27.67
CA GLY A 243 -5.14 13.03 -26.37
C GLY A 243 -5.23 12.07 -25.18
N ILE A 244 -5.14 12.65 -23.99
CA ILE A 244 -5.31 11.93 -22.71
C ILE A 244 -6.68 12.31 -22.16
N PHE A 245 -7.55 11.32 -22.02
CA PHE A 245 -8.85 11.46 -21.35
C PHE A 245 -8.69 11.08 -19.88
N ILE A 246 -9.14 11.94 -18.98
CA ILE A 246 -9.08 11.73 -17.53
C ILE A 246 -10.52 11.76 -17.02
N ASN A 247 -10.93 10.74 -16.28
CA ASN A 247 -12.30 10.55 -15.83
C ASN A 247 -12.36 10.19 -14.34
N GLN A 248 -13.39 10.65 -13.64
CA GLN A 248 -13.66 10.35 -12.23
C GLN A 248 -15.03 9.68 -12.07
N ASP A 249 -15.34 8.70 -12.94
CA ASP A 249 -16.53 7.87 -12.73
C ASP A 249 -16.42 7.14 -11.40
N LYS A 250 -17.40 7.43 -10.53
CA LYS A 250 -17.35 7.12 -9.10
C LYS A 250 -17.27 5.60 -8.88
N ASN A 251 -16.28 5.18 -8.10
CA ASN A 251 -16.43 3.97 -7.29
C ASN A 251 -17.50 4.27 -6.22
N VAL A 252 -18.73 3.83 -6.47
CA VAL A 252 -19.79 3.66 -5.46
C VAL A 252 -19.76 2.21 -4.99
#